data_AF-A0A2D9TDN0-F1
#
_entry.id   AF-A0A2D9TDN0-F1
#
_cell.length_a   1.000
_cell.length_b   1.000
_cell.length_c   1.000
_cell.angle_alpha   90.00
_cell.angle_beta   90.00
_cell.angle_gamma   90.00
#
_symmetry.space_group_name_H-M   'P 1'
#
loop_
_entity.id
_entity.type
_entity.pdbx_description
1 polymer ?
#
loop_
_entity_poly.entity_id
_entity_poly.type
_entity_poly.pdbx_seq_one_letter_code
_entity_poly.pdbx_strand_id
1 'polypeptide(L)'
;MVNLTEVRTLARLCERGVVGAESQLLALRRTQPERLGQLLEVPPAQLATAAPELMEQVRTVAKRARGRREQQSRRTAEHHLAALGQSASVGDGFTSLDPQALVSTIRSIPRGSLHFELGEHSGSIDLRLLRRLVRVCKGVTFIDTRLEPGQLVVRYRAKGTRGRYRLRLSPEPATSPVFRVSLARRPPPAAASRRSRLWDHVLDAVGRAA
;
A
#
# COMPACT_ATOMS: atom_id res chain seq x y z
N MET A 1 30.77 6.22 -0.88
CA MET A 1 30.30 6.05 -2.28
C MET A 1 29.10 6.94 -2.48
N VAL A 2 29.11 7.80 -3.51
CA VAL A 2 28.03 8.78 -3.74
C VAL A 2 26.77 8.10 -4.28
N ASN A 3 25.61 8.43 -3.71
CA ASN A 3 24.30 7.92 -4.13
C ASN A 3 23.31 9.04 -4.51
N LEU A 4 22.20 8.66 -5.16
CA LEU A 4 21.19 9.62 -5.64
C LEU A 4 20.53 10.41 -4.50
N THR A 5 20.46 9.85 -3.29
CA THR A 5 19.89 10.52 -2.10
C THR A 5 20.78 11.66 -1.64
N GLU A 6 22.09 11.44 -1.62
CA GLU A 6 23.11 12.45 -1.28
C GLU A 6 23.11 13.58 -2.30
N VAL A 7 23.12 13.27 -3.61
CA VAL A 7 23.07 14.27 -4.68
C VAL A 7 21.80 15.12 -4.62
N ARG A 8 20.64 14.50 -4.34
CA ARG A 8 19.38 15.23 -4.12
C ARG A 8 19.41 16.11 -2.88
N THR A 9 20.07 15.64 -1.82
CA THR A 9 20.20 16.41 -0.57
C THR A 9 21.06 17.64 -0.82
N LEU A 10 22.18 17.49 -1.52
CA LEU A 10 23.03 18.61 -1.92
C LEU A 10 22.27 19.61 -2.80
N ALA A 11 21.53 19.15 -3.81
CA ALA A 11 20.70 20.04 -4.62
C ALA A 11 19.67 20.84 -3.79
N ARG A 12 19.02 20.22 -2.80
CA ARG A 12 18.12 20.91 -1.87
C ARG A 12 18.84 21.91 -0.95
N LEU A 13 20.08 21.63 -0.57
CA LEU A 13 20.88 22.53 0.25
C LEU A 13 21.32 23.75 -0.57
N CYS A 14 21.68 23.56 -1.85
CA CYS A 14 21.92 24.67 -2.77
C CYS A 14 20.69 25.57 -2.93
N GLU A 15 19.49 24.98 -3.11
CA GLU A 15 18.22 25.73 -3.18
C GLU A 15 17.95 26.57 -1.93
N ARG A 16 18.41 26.10 -0.78
CA ARG A 16 18.25 26.78 0.51
C ARG A 16 19.36 27.80 0.78
N GLY A 17 20.27 28.03 -0.17
CA GLY A 17 21.38 28.96 -0.02
C GLY A 17 22.43 28.51 1.01
N VAL A 18 22.53 27.20 1.29
CA VAL A 18 23.53 26.69 2.23
C VAL A 18 24.92 26.85 1.63
N VAL A 19 25.77 27.59 2.34
CA VAL A 19 27.14 27.90 1.94
C VAL A 19 27.92 26.62 1.63
N GLY A 20 28.57 26.57 0.47
CA GLY A 20 29.43 25.46 0.04
C GLY A 20 28.69 24.29 -0.61
N ALA A 21 27.36 24.22 -0.59
CA ALA A 21 26.60 23.16 -1.23
C ALA A 21 26.79 23.15 -2.75
N GLU A 22 26.81 24.32 -3.39
CA GLU A 22 27.06 24.46 -4.83
C GLU A 22 28.47 24.01 -5.20
N SER A 23 29.46 24.43 -4.41
CA SER A 23 30.86 24.04 -4.60
C SER A 23 31.04 22.53 -4.46
N GLN A 24 30.35 21.90 -3.51
CA GLN A 24 30.35 20.45 -3.33
C GLN A 24 29.70 19.71 -4.50
N LEU A 25 28.58 20.23 -5.04
CA LEU A 25 27.91 19.65 -6.20
C LEU A 25 28.79 19.74 -7.46
N LEU A 26 29.46 20.87 -7.67
CA LEU A 26 30.43 21.05 -8.76
C LEU A 26 31.69 20.20 -8.56
N ALA A 27 32.17 20.06 -7.32
CA ALA A 27 33.30 19.20 -6.99
C ALA A 27 32.97 17.73 -7.28
N LEU A 28 31.74 17.27 -6.99
CA LEU A 28 31.28 15.94 -7.35
C LEU A 28 31.29 15.71 -8.87
N ARG A 29 30.84 16.69 -9.65
CA ARG A 29 30.91 16.63 -11.12
C ARG A 29 32.37 16.55 -11.62
N ARG A 30 33.32 17.22 -10.98
CA ARG A 30 34.74 17.18 -11.36
C ARG A 30 35.44 15.88 -10.96
N THR A 31 35.15 15.39 -9.76
CA THR A 31 35.86 14.24 -9.17
C THR A 31 35.24 12.90 -9.55
N GLN A 32 33.93 12.85 -9.79
CA GLN A 32 33.18 11.62 -10.08
C GLN A 32 32.16 11.81 -11.22
N PRO A 33 32.57 12.30 -12.41
CA PRO A 33 31.65 12.59 -13.52
C PRO A 33 30.90 11.35 -14.01
N GLU A 34 31.59 10.21 -14.13
CA GLU A 34 31.02 8.92 -14.51
C GLU A 34 29.87 8.53 -13.59
N ARG A 35 30.09 8.59 -12.27
CA ARG A 35 29.10 8.19 -11.27
C ARG A 35 27.92 9.15 -11.24
N LEU A 36 28.18 10.45 -11.32
CA LEU A 36 27.13 11.46 -11.37
C LEU A 36 26.29 11.32 -12.64
N GLY A 37 26.93 11.06 -13.80
CA GLY A 37 26.25 10.77 -15.06
C GLY A 37 25.35 9.55 -14.97
N GLN A 38 25.83 8.44 -14.38
CA GLN A 38 25.00 7.26 -14.12
C GLN A 38 23.78 7.57 -13.23
N LEU A 39 23.98 8.32 -12.15
CA LEU A 39 22.90 8.68 -11.22
C LEU A 39 21.87 9.62 -11.85
N LEU A 40 22.29 10.45 -12.81
CA LEU A 40 21.45 11.40 -13.52
C LEU A 40 20.91 10.88 -14.86
N GLU A 41 21.27 9.65 -15.25
CA GLU A 41 20.89 9.07 -16.55
C GLU A 41 21.36 9.94 -17.74
N VAL A 42 22.54 10.57 -17.65
CA VAL A 42 23.12 11.47 -18.66
C VAL A 42 24.61 11.15 -18.87
N PRO A 43 25.14 11.15 -20.11
CA PRO A 43 26.58 10.98 -20.35
C PRO A 43 27.41 12.05 -19.61
N PRO A 44 28.62 11.73 -19.13
CA PRO A 44 29.47 12.67 -18.39
C PRO A 44 29.78 13.95 -19.18
N ALA A 45 29.86 13.87 -20.51
CA ALA A 45 30.07 15.01 -21.40
C ALA A 45 28.87 15.99 -21.44
N GLN A 46 27.67 15.52 -21.12
CA GLN A 46 26.43 16.32 -21.11
C GLN A 46 26.04 16.79 -19.70
N LEU A 47 26.87 16.51 -18.69
CA LEU A 47 26.66 17.06 -17.36
C LEU A 47 26.85 18.58 -17.40
N ALA A 48 25.87 19.28 -16.82
CA ALA A 48 25.92 20.72 -16.70
C ALA A 48 27.19 21.19 -15.97
N THR A 49 27.77 22.29 -16.45
CA THR A 49 28.98 22.91 -15.89
C THR A 49 28.66 23.91 -14.80
N ALA A 50 27.48 24.53 -14.88
CA ALA A 50 26.97 25.47 -13.89
C ALA A 50 26.11 24.76 -12.84
N ALA A 51 26.20 25.21 -11.58
CA ALA A 51 25.43 24.64 -10.47
C ALA A 51 23.90 24.72 -10.70
N PRO A 52 23.32 25.82 -11.21
CA PRO A 52 21.88 25.92 -11.48
C PRO A 52 21.36 24.86 -12.46
N GLU A 53 22.05 24.69 -13.58
CA GLU A 53 21.70 23.70 -14.60
C GLU A 53 21.86 22.27 -14.09
N LEU A 54 22.90 22.02 -13.29
CA LEU A 54 23.13 20.70 -12.68
C LEU A 54 22.04 20.36 -11.66
N MET A 55 21.56 21.34 -10.89
CA MET A 55 20.41 21.18 -10.00
C MET A 55 19.14 20.84 -10.78
N GLU A 56 18.89 21.46 -11.93
CA GLU A 56 17.75 21.13 -12.79
C GLU A 56 17.82 19.70 -13.36
N GLN A 57 19.01 19.22 -13.71
CA GLN A 57 19.21 17.81 -14.09
C GLN A 57 18.86 16.87 -12.92
N VAL A 58 19.31 17.18 -11.70
CA VAL A 58 18.95 16.42 -10.48
C VAL A 58 17.44 16.41 -10.24
N ARG A 59 16.78 17.56 -10.39
CA ARG A 59 15.32 17.71 -10.22
C ARG A 59 14.55 16.89 -11.23
N THR A 60 14.95 16.93 -12.49
CA THR A 60 14.31 16.18 -13.58
C THR A 60 14.33 14.68 -13.30
N VAL A 61 15.49 14.16 -12.90
CA VAL A 61 15.65 12.74 -12.54
C VAL A 61 14.88 12.41 -11.27
N ALA A 62 14.84 13.31 -10.29
CA ALA A 62 14.01 13.15 -9.10
C ALA A 62 12.52 13.05 -9.42
N LYS A 63 12.03 13.90 -10.31
CA LYS A 63 10.64 13.90 -10.79
C LYS A 63 10.33 12.60 -11.55
N ARG A 64 11.20 12.17 -12.47
CA ARG A 64 11.04 10.90 -13.21
C ARG A 64 11.05 9.69 -12.29
N ALA A 65 12.01 9.62 -11.36
CA ALA A 65 12.09 8.52 -10.39
C ALA A 65 10.86 8.47 -9.47
N ARG A 66 10.35 9.64 -9.05
CA ARG A 66 9.11 9.74 -8.29
C ARG A 66 7.92 9.21 -9.10
N GLY A 67 7.77 9.65 -10.35
CA GLY A 67 6.71 9.17 -11.25
C GLY A 67 6.76 7.65 -11.47
N ARG A 68 7.96 7.09 -11.73
CA ARG A 68 8.16 5.64 -11.85
C ARG A 68 7.74 4.90 -10.57
N ARG A 69 8.11 5.42 -9.40
CA ARG A 69 7.74 4.82 -8.10
C ARG A 69 6.25 4.88 -7.83
N GLU A 70 5.60 6.00 -8.14
CA GLU A 70 4.14 6.16 -8.01
C GLU A 70 3.41 5.19 -8.96
N GLN A 71 3.86 5.09 -10.22
CA GLN A 71 3.31 4.14 -11.18
C GLN A 71 3.50 2.68 -10.74
N GLN A 72 4.69 2.33 -10.22
CA GLN A 72 4.95 0.99 -9.70
C GLN A 72 4.08 0.68 -8.48
N SER A 73 3.92 1.64 -7.57
CA SER A 73 3.04 1.51 -6.40
C SER A 73 1.58 1.29 -6.83
N ARG A 74 1.12 2.01 -7.86
CA ARG A 74 -0.22 1.85 -8.41
C ARG A 74 -0.42 0.46 -9.04
N ARG A 75 0.53 0.02 -9.88
CA ARG A 75 0.51 -1.34 -10.47
C ARG A 75 0.51 -2.43 -9.41
N THR A 76 1.31 -2.26 -8.36
CA THR A 76 1.37 -3.21 -7.23
C THR A 76 0.03 -3.26 -6.50
N ALA A 77 -0.60 -2.10 -6.24
CA ALA A 77 -1.93 -2.04 -5.65
C ALA A 77 -2.99 -2.71 -6.53
N GLU A 78 -3.01 -2.42 -7.84
CA GLU A 78 -3.93 -3.03 -8.81
C GLU A 78 -3.77 -4.56 -8.85
N HIS A 79 -2.54 -5.06 -8.85
CA HIS A 79 -2.26 -6.50 -8.80
C HIS A 79 -2.80 -7.16 -7.52
N HIS A 80 -2.60 -6.53 -6.35
CA HIS A 80 -3.14 -7.06 -5.10
C HIS A 80 -4.66 -7.00 -5.00
N LEU A 81 -5.28 -5.94 -5.53
CA LEU A 81 -6.75 -5.85 -5.64
C LEU A 81 -7.31 -6.96 -6.52
N ALA A 82 -6.69 -7.21 -7.67
CA ALA A 82 -7.07 -8.29 -8.57
C ALA A 82 -6.89 -9.66 -7.92
N ALA A 83 -5.76 -9.91 -7.25
CA ALA A 83 -5.51 -11.16 -6.53
C ALA A 83 -6.54 -11.40 -5.43
N LEU A 84 -6.89 -10.35 -4.66
CA LEU A 84 -7.95 -10.42 -3.65
C LEU A 84 -9.30 -10.77 -4.28
N GLY A 85 -9.67 -10.12 -5.38
CA GLY A 85 -10.90 -10.40 -6.13
C GLY A 85 -10.96 -11.82 -6.71
N GLN A 86 -9.84 -12.34 -7.21
CA GLN A 86 -9.73 -13.70 -7.75
C GLN A 86 -9.74 -14.79 -6.67
N SER A 87 -9.25 -14.48 -5.47
CA SER A 87 -9.29 -15.38 -4.32
C SER A 87 -10.69 -15.52 -3.72
N ALA A 88 -11.63 -14.67 -4.14
CA ALA A 88 -12.99 -14.67 -3.64
C ALA A 88 -13.71 -15.95 -4.04
N SER A 89 -14.38 -16.57 -3.07
CA SER A 89 -15.28 -17.71 -3.30
C SER A 89 -16.60 -17.48 -2.58
N VAL A 90 -17.70 -17.70 -3.27
CA VAL A 90 -19.05 -17.43 -2.76
C VAL A 90 -19.61 -18.71 -2.18
N GLY A 91 -20.00 -18.69 -0.91
CA GLY A 91 -20.67 -19.79 -0.22
C GLY A 91 -22.07 -19.36 0.26
N ASP A 92 -22.67 -20.16 1.15
CA ASP A 92 -24.02 -19.92 1.67
C ASP A 92 -24.12 -18.59 2.44
N GLY A 93 -24.51 -17.53 1.73
CA GLY A 93 -24.77 -16.18 2.29
C GLY A 93 -23.53 -15.33 2.60
N PHE A 94 -22.32 -15.76 2.19
CA PHE A 94 -21.09 -14.98 2.39
C PHE A 94 -20.08 -15.21 1.28
N THR A 95 -19.11 -14.31 1.15
CA THR A 95 -17.96 -14.45 0.26
C THR A 95 -16.68 -14.61 1.06
N SER A 96 -16.02 -15.75 0.94
CA SER A 96 -14.70 -15.99 1.54
C SER A 96 -13.62 -15.29 0.72
N LEU A 97 -12.71 -14.60 1.39
CA LEU A 97 -11.54 -13.94 0.81
C LEU A 97 -10.27 -14.60 1.37
N ASP A 98 -9.21 -14.68 0.58
CA ASP A 98 -7.91 -15.11 1.13
C ASP A 98 -7.39 -14.07 2.15
N PRO A 99 -7.15 -14.48 3.42
CA PRO A 99 -6.61 -13.58 4.41
C PRO A 99 -5.25 -12.97 4.04
N GLN A 100 -4.39 -13.69 3.32
CA GLN A 100 -3.08 -13.18 2.92
C GLN A 100 -3.17 -12.18 1.78
N ALA A 101 -4.03 -12.43 0.79
CA ALA A 101 -4.37 -11.46 -0.24
C ALA A 101 -4.91 -10.15 0.38
N LEU A 102 -5.83 -10.25 1.36
CA LEU A 102 -6.37 -9.07 2.04
C LEU A 102 -5.27 -8.26 2.74
N VAL A 103 -4.40 -8.93 3.51
CA VAL A 103 -3.28 -8.26 4.21
C VAL A 103 -2.32 -7.60 3.22
N SER A 104 -2.02 -8.25 2.10
CA SER A 104 -1.15 -7.71 1.06
C SER A 104 -1.74 -6.44 0.43
N THR A 105 -3.04 -6.46 0.11
CA THR A 105 -3.78 -5.30 -0.40
C THR A 105 -3.77 -4.11 0.58
N ILE A 106 -3.98 -4.37 1.87
CA ILE A 106 -3.96 -3.33 2.92
C ILE A 106 -2.58 -2.67 3.03
N ARG A 107 -1.51 -3.44 2.80
CA ARG A 107 -0.12 -2.95 2.84
C ARG A 107 0.26 -2.16 1.60
N SER A 108 -0.25 -2.52 0.42
CA SER A 108 0.10 -1.86 -0.83
C SER A 108 -0.57 -0.50 -1.05
N ILE A 109 -1.72 -0.23 -0.42
CA ILE A 109 -2.51 0.98 -0.70
C ILE A 109 -2.42 1.99 0.45
N PRO A 110 -1.73 3.14 0.30
CA PRO A 110 -1.36 4.03 1.42
C PRO A 110 -2.53 4.75 2.12
N ARG A 111 -3.66 5.02 1.48
CA ARG A 111 -4.81 5.76 2.06
C ARG A 111 -6.07 5.44 1.23
N GLY A 112 -7.25 5.76 1.77
CA GLY A 112 -8.53 5.59 1.09
C GLY A 112 -9.38 4.47 1.69
N SER A 113 -10.33 3.98 0.90
CA SER A 113 -11.23 2.88 1.31
C SER A 113 -11.16 1.74 0.30
N LEU A 114 -11.29 0.50 0.79
CA LEU A 114 -11.57 -0.67 -0.06
C LEU A 114 -13.07 -0.77 -0.23
N HIS A 115 -13.54 -0.79 -1.48
CA HIS A 115 -14.94 -1.02 -1.82
C HIS A 115 -15.08 -2.41 -2.43
N PHE A 116 -15.88 -3.27 -1.82
CA PHE A 116 -16.19 -4.59 -2.33
C PHE A 116 -17.42 -4.51 -3.23
N GLU A 117 -17.31 -5.03 -4.45
CA GLU A 117 -18.39 -5.01 -5.44
C GLU A 117 -18.94 -6.43 -5.62
N LEU A 118 -20.03 -6.77 -4.93
CA LEU A 118 -20.70 -8.06 -5.07
C LEU A 118 -22.13 -8.06 -4.53
N GLY A 119 -23.11 -7.65 -5.35
CA GLY A 119 -24.54 -7.74 -5.02
C GLY A 119 -24.86 -7.15 -3.64
N GLU A 120 -25.58 -7.91 -2.81
CA GLU A 120 -25.98 -7.51 -1.45
C GLU A 120 -24.82 -7.38 -0.44
N HIS A 121 -23.61 -7.82 -0.81
CA HIS A 121 -22.41 -7.72 0.01
C HIS A 121 -21.57 -6.47 -0.30
N SER A 122 -22.13 -5.52 -1.07
CA SER A 122 -21.40 -4.34 -1.51
C SER A 122 -21.22 -3.33 -0.38
N GLY A 123 -20.04 -2.71 -0.34
CA GLY A 123 -19.75 -1.67 0.64
C GLY A 123 -18.27 -1.41 0.86
N SER A 124 -17.99 -0.35 1.59
CA SER A 124 -16.66 0.20 1.78
C SER A 124 -16.14 0.02 3.21
N ILE A 125 -14.83 -0.14 3.34
CA ILE A 125 -14.12 -0.07 4.62
C ILE A 125 -12.90 0.85 4.48
N ASP A 126 -12.73 1.77 5.41
CA ASP A 126 -11.54 2.63 5.50
C ASP A 126 -10.28 1.78 5.73
N LEU A 127 -9.27 1.96 4.89
CA LEU A 127 -7.96 1.31 5.02
C LEU A 127 -7.27 1.62 6.34
N ARG A 128 -7.56 2.76 6.99
CA ARG A 128 -7.05 3.10 8.33
C ARG A 128 -7.54 2.10 9.37
N LEU A 129 -8.82 1.70 9.32
CA LEU A 129 -9.39 0.71 10.22
C LEU A 129 -8.80 -0.66 9.96
N LEU A 130 -8.73 -1.09 8.70
CA LEU A 130 -8.12 -2.35 8.30
C LEU A 130 -6.65 -2.45 8.73
N ARG A 131 -5.91 -1.34 8.67
CA ARG A 131 -4.53 -1.31 9.19
C ARG A 131 -4.45 -1.34 10.69
N ARG A 132 -5.36 -0.67 11.39
CA ARG A 132 -5.43 -0.75 12.85
C ARG A 132 -5.64 -2.21 13.25
N LEU A 133 -6.55 -2.90 12.57
CA LEU A 133 -6.77 -4.33 12.73
C LEU A 133 -5.49 -5.14 12.48
N VAL A 134 -4.85 -4.99 11.32
CA VAL A 134 -3.59 -5.70 10.98
C VAL A 134 -2.48 -5.41 12.00
N ARG A 135 -2.40 -4.18 12.52
CA ARG A 135 -1.40 -3.78 13.52
C ARG A 135 -1.69 -4.37 14.90
N VAL A 136 -2.95 -4.34 15.35
CA VAL A 136 -3.37 -4.95 16.62
C VAL A 136 -3.19 -6.46 16.58
N CYS A 137 -3.39 -7.06 15.41
CA CYS A 137 -3.17 -8.49 15.16
C CYS A 137 -1.70 -8.84 14.87
N LYS A 138 -0.73 -7.97 15.21
CA LYS A 138 0.68 -8.28 15.01
C LYS A 138 1.06 -9.46 15.90
N GLY A 139 1.46 -10.58 15.28
CA GLY A 139 1.73 -11.85 15.97
C GLY A 139 0.54 -12.81 16.02
N VAL A 140 -0.52 -12.53 15.26
CA VAL A 140 -1.72 -13.33 15.13
C VAL A 140 -1.87 -13.79 13.67
N THR A 141 -2.34 -15.02 13.45
CA THR A 141 -2.61 -15.54 12.10
C THR A 141 -4.07 -15.30 11.74
N PHE A 142 -4.34 -14.60 10.64
CA PHE A 142 -5.69 -14.57 10.07
C PHE A 142 -5.98 -15.94 9.44
N ILE A 143 -7.06 -16.56 9.87
CA ILE A 143 -7.39 -17.94 9.48
C ILE A 143 -8.57 -18.01 8.51
N ASP A 144 -9.42 -16.98 8.48
CA ASP A 144 -10.63 -16.95 7.67
C ASP A 144 -11.13 -15.49 7.59
N THR A 145 -11.46 -15.05 6.38
CA THR A 145 -11.93 -13.69 6.09
C THR A 145 -13.18 -13.80 5.24
N ARG A 146 -14.30 -13.25 5.72
CA ARG A 146 -15.61 -13.37 5.07
C ARG A 146 -16.26 -12.02 4.90
N LEU A 147 -16.81 -11.78 3.72
CA LEU A 147 -17.71 -10.69 3.44
C LEU A 147 -19.15 -11.22 3.59
N GLU A 148 -19.83 -10.74 4.62
CA GLU A 148 -21.24 -10.99 4.91
C GLU A 148 -22.05 -9.73 4.53
N PRO A 149 -23.39 -9.80 4.42
CA PRO A 149 -24.21 -8.60 4.15
C PRO A 149 -23.90 -7.49 5.17
N GLY A 150 -23.40 -6.36 4.68
CA GLY A 150 -23.08 -5.19 5.50
C GLY A 150 -21.86 -5.32 6.43
N GLN A 151 -21.07 -6.40 6.40
CA GLN A 151 -19.88 -6.52 7.24
C GLN A 151 -18.75 -7.39 6.67
N LEU A 152 -17.50 -7.05 7.01
CA LEU A 152 -16.32 -7.90 6.84
C LEU A 152 -15.98 -8.55 8.17
N VAL A 153 -15.95 -9.88 8.20
CA VAL A 153 -15.58 -10.69 9.35
C VAL A 153 -14.18 -11.26 9.16
N VAL A 154 -13.27 -10.98 10.09
CA VAL A 154 -11.89 -11.50 10.09
C VAL A 154 -11.69 -12.37 11.32
N ARG A 155 -11.54 -13.68 11.11
CA ARG A 155 -11.22 -14.64 12.18
C ARG A 155 -9.72 -14.81 12.27
N TYR A 156 -9.24 -14.90 13.50
CA TYR A 156 -7.83 -14.93 13.79
C TYR A 156 -7.49 -15.96 14.86
N ARG A 157 -6.22 -16.38 14.89
CA ARG A 157 -5.64 -17.24 15.91
C ARG A 157 -4.41 -16.57 16.51
N ALA A 158 -4.44 -16.34 17.82
CA ALA A 158 -3.29 -15.93 18.62
C ALA A 158 -2.87 -17.10 19.52
N LYS A 159 -1.72 -17.02 20.21
CA LYS A 159 -1.14 -18.10 21.06
C LYS A 159 -2.21 -18.82 21.93
N GLY A 160 -2.76 -19.93 21.43
CA GLY A 160 -3.81 -20.72 22.11
C GLY A 160 -5.25 -20.21 22.00
N THR A 161 -5.50 -19.01 21.46
CA THR A 161 -6.83 -18.40 21.39
C THR A 161 -7.31 -18.18 19.95
N ARG A 162 -8.63 -18.23 19.74
CA ARG A 162 -9.28 -17.87 18.48
C ARG A 162 -10.27 -16.75 18.74
N GLY A 163 -10.24 -15.73 17.90
CA GLY A 163 -11.19 -14.62 17.96
C GLY A 163 -11.70 -14.25 16.58
N ARG A 164 -12.65 -13.32 16.54
CA ARG A 164 -13.07 -12.67 15.30
C ARG A 164 -13.25 -11.18 15.49
N TYR A 165 -12.99 -10.42 14.44
CA TYR A 165 -13.36 -9.02 14.30
C TYR A 165 -14.48 -8.90 13.28
N ARG A 166 -15.50 -8.11 13.60
CA ARG A 166 -16.54 -7.69 12.66
C ARG A 166 -16.35 -6.22 12.36
N LEU A 167 -16.21 -5.89 11.09
CA LEU A 167 -16.06 -4.54 10.57
C LEU A 167 -17.29 -4.20 9.72
N ARG A 168 -18.07 -3.21 10.13
CA ARG A 168 -19.26 -2.78 9.38
C ARG A 168 -18.86 -2.11 8.07
N LEU A 169 -19.53 -2.48 6.98
CA LEU A 169 -19.41 -1.81 5.69
C LEU A 169 -20.17 -0.49 5.73
N SER A 170 -19.55 0.56 5.22
CA SER A 170 -20.19 1.86 4.99
C SER A 170 -20.53 2.02 3.51
N PRO A 171 -21.47 2.92 3.16
CA PRO A 171 -21.58 3.40 1.78
C PRO A 171 -20.24 3.98 1.28
N GLU A 172 -20.12 4.10 -0.05
CA GLU A 172 -18.94 4.65 -0.70
C GLU A 172 -18.69 6.10 -0.23
N PRO A 173 -17.49 6.43 0.28
CA PRO A 173 -17.20 7.78 0.76
C PRO A 173 -17.04 8.75 -0.41
N ALA A 174 -17.72 9.89 -0.36
CA ALA A 174 -17.73 10.89 -1.45
C ALA A 174 -16.37 11.61 -1.65
N THR A 175 -15.53 11.71 -0.61
CA THR A 175 -14.35 12.59 -0.59
C THR A 175 -13.01 11.86 -0.48
N SER A 176 -13.02 10.53 -0.46
CA SER A 176 -11.79 9.73 -0.29
C SER A 176 -11.52 8.87 -1.52
N PRO A 177 -10.24 8.60 -1.85
CA PRO A 177 -9.92 7.67 -2.93
C PRO A 177 -10.48 6.28 -2.61
N VAL A 178 -11.20 5.71 -3.58
CA VAL A 178 -11.87 4.40 -3.46
C VAL A 178 -11.15 3.39 -4.34
N PHE A 179 -10.79 2.25 -3.74
CA PHE A 179 -10.14 1.14 -4.42
C PHE A 179 -11.11 -0.02 -4.51
N ARG A 180 -11.55 -0.31 -5.73
CA ARG A 180 -12.58 -1.30 -6.01
C ARG A 180 -11.98 -2.70 -6.05
N VAL A 181 -12.64 -3.62 -5.36
CA VAL A 181 -12.36 -5.05 -5.37
C VAL A 181 -13.53 -5.72 -6.05
N SER A 182 -13.36 -6.02 -7.34
CA SER A 182 -14.35 -6.78 -8.10
C SER A 182 -14.25 -8.26 -7.72
N LEU A 183 -15.30 -8.78 -7.08
CA LEU A 183 -15.32 -10.15 -6.58
C LEU A 183 -15.91 -11.06 -7.66
N ALA A 184 -15.16 -12.08 -8.08
CA ALA A 184 -15.67 -13.07 -9.03
C ALA A 184 -16.57 -14.06 -8.30
N ARG A 185 -17.75 -14.37 -8.86
CA ARG A 185 -18.58 -15.48 -8.38
C ARG A 185 -17.89 -16.80 -8.76
N ARG A 186 -17.12 -17.36 -7.83
CA ARG A 186 -16.54 -18.70 -7.95
C ARG A 186 -17.17 -19.63 -6.90
N PRO A 187 -17.53 -20.87 -7.27
CA PRO A 187 -18.01 -21.85 -6.31
C PRO A 187 -16.94 -22.09 -5.23
N PRO A 188 -17.34 -22.37 -3.98
CA PRO A 188 -16.39 -22.57 -2.90
C PRO A 188 -15.62 -23.87 -3.14
N PRO A 189 -14.31 -23.92 -2.85
CA PRO A 189 -13.60 -25.19 -2.80
C PRO A 189 -14.25 -26.07 -1.73
N ALA A 190 -14.49 -27.35 -2.03
CA ALA A 190 -15.18 -28.28 -1.14
C ALA A 190 -14.49 -28.32 0.24
N ALA A 191 -15.14 -27.76 1.27
CA ALA A 191 -14.56 -27.63 2.60
C ALA A 191 -15.24 -28.59 3.60
N ALA A 192 -14.43 -29.49 4.18
CA ALA A 192 -14.82 -30.35 5.29
C ALA A 192 -15.19 -29.52 6.52
N SER A 193 -16.38 -29.76 7.07
CA SER A 193 -16.92 -29.02 8.21
C SER A 193 -16.20 -29.41 9.51
N ARG A 194 -15.55 -28.43 10.16
CA ARG A 194 -15.08 -28.54 11.54
C ARG A 194 -15.67 -27.40 12.38
N ARG A 195 -16.61 -27.74 13.27
CA ARG A 195 -17.16 -26.81 14.27
C ARG A 195 -16.07 -26.46 15.28
N SER A 196 -15.87 -25.16 15.55
CA SER A 196 -15.01 -24.70 16.65
C SER A 196 -15.64 -23.52 17.38
N ARG A 197 -15.57 -23.52 18.70
CA ARG A 197 -15.98 -22.40 19.57
C ARG A 197 -15.09 -21.18 19.30
N LEU A 198 -15.69 -20.01 19.10
CA LEU A 198 -15.03 -18.73 18.77
C LEU A 198 -15.40 -17.68 19.80
N TRP A 199 -14.45 -16.78 20.09
CA TRP A 199 -14.68 -15.58 20.90
C TRP A 199 -14.96 -14.38 19.97
N ASP A 200 -15.90 -13.53 20.36
CA ASP A 200 -16.42 -12.42 19.54
C ASP A 200 -15.83 -11.07 19.96
N HIS A 201 -15.25 -10.35 19.01
CA HIS A 201 -14.94 -8.92 19.16
C HIS A 201 -15.61 -8.14 18.04
N VAL A 202 -16.39 -7.11 18.38
CA VAL A 202 -17.01 -6.20 17.41
C VAL A 202 -16.28 -4.87 17.47
N LEU A 203 -15.81 -4.37 16.32
CA LEU A 203 -15.22 -3.03 16.22
C LEU A 203 -16.06 -2.23 15.23
N ASP A 204 -16.79 -1.24 15.74
CA ASP A 204 -17.51 -0.31 14.89
C ASP A 204 -16.55 0.58 14.09
N ALA A 205 -17.02 1.08 12.94
CA ALA A 205 -16.26 1.92 12.01
C ALA A 205 -15.71 3.22 12.64
N VAL A 206 -16.14 3.57 13.85
CA VAL A 206 -15.70 4.74 14.64
C VAL A 206 -14.55 4.38 15.60
N GLY A 207 -14.12 3.12 15.65
CA GLY A 207 -12.99 2.69 16.47
C GLY A 207 -13.24 2.73 17.99
N ARG A 208 -14.50 2.70 18.41
CA ARG A 208 -14.86 2.45 19.81
C ARG A 208 -15.05 0.95 20.02
N ALA A 209 -14.34 0.40 20.98
CA ALA A 209 -14.62 -0.94 21.50
C ALA A 209 -15.90 -0.84 22.34
N ALA A 210 -16.86 -1.71 22.09
CA ALA A 210 -17.99 -1.97 22.99
C ALA A 210 -17.66 -3.17 23.88
#